data_AF-A0A060C8Q0-F1
#
_entry.id   AF-A0A060C8Q0-F1
#
_cell.length_a   1.000
_cell.length_b   1.000
_cell.length_c   1.000
_cell.angle_alpha   90.00
_cell.angle_beta   90.00
_cell.angle_gamma   90.00
#
_symmetry.space_group_name_H-M   'P 1'
#
loop_
_entity.id
_entity.type
_entity.pdbx_description
1 polymer ?
#
loop_
_entity_poly.entity_id
_entity_poly.type
_entity_poly.pdbx_seq_one_letter_code
_entity_poly.pdbx_strand_id
1 'polypeptide(L)'
;MLYLIMPDRFANGDPANDQIPMRMPYKVDRNDPNARHGGDLKGISDHLDYLSDLGVTAIWLNPVLENDMEGGSYHGYATTD
;
A
#
# COMPACT_ATOMS: atom_id res chain seq x y z
N MET A 1 -8.58 -12.68 15.37
CA MET A 1 -8.28 -13.05 13.96
C MET A 1 -7.25 -12.08 13.41
N LEU A 2 -6.24 -12.57 12.69
CA LEU A 2 -5.22 -11.74 12.02
C LEU A 2 -5.57 -11.60 10.54
N TYR A 3 -5.49 -10.40 9.98
CA TYR A 3 -5.73 -10.13 8.56
C TYR A 3 -4.48 -9.51 7.92
N LEU A 4 -3.95 -10.15 6.88
CA LEU A 4 -2.77 -9.68 6.14
C LEU A 4 -3.21 -8.73 5.01
N ILE A 5 -2.59 -7.56 4.96
CA ILE A 5 -2.84 -6.53 3.95
C ILE A 5 -1.54 -6.15 3.23
N MET A 6 -1.59 -6.11 1.90
CA MET A 6 -0.63 -5.35 1.09
C MET A 6 -1.18 -3.93 0.93
N PRO A 7 -0.60 -2.89 1.58
CA PRO A 7 -1.19 -1.55 1.60
C PRO A 7 -1.53 -1.02 0.21
N ASP A 8 -0.58 -1.13 -0.74
CA ASP A 8 -0.73 -0.68 -2.14
C ASP A 8 -1.95 -1.29 -2.86
N ARG A 9 -2.47 -2.43 -2.39
CA ARG A 9 -3.51 -3.21 -3.07
C ARG A 9 -4.85 -3.24 -2.36
N PHE A 10 -4.95 -2.67 -1.16
CA PHE A 10 -6.16 -2.78 -0.36
C PHE A 10 -7.20 -1.71 -0.70
N ALA A 11 -6.88 -0.45 -0.41
CA ALA A 11 -7.77 0.68 -0.67
C ALA A 11 -6.92 1.94 -0.84
N ASN A 12 -7.21 2.73 -1.88
CA ASN A 12 -6.62 4.04 -2.10
C ASN A 12 -7.56 5.11 -1.53
N GLY A 13 -7.20 5.67 -0.37
CA GLY A 13 -7.98 6.68 0.33
C GLY A 13 -7.57 8.12 0.01
N ASP A 14 -6.37 8.34 -0.53
CA ASP A 14 -5.88 9.65 -0.96
C ASP A 14 -5.03 9.54 -2.25
N PRO A 15 -5.66 9.68 -3.43
CA PRO A 15 -4.96 9.62 -4.71
C PRO A 15 -3.90 10.72 -4.91
N ALA A 16 -3.89 11.76 -4.07
CA ALA A 16 -2.86 12.80 -4.16
C ALA A 16 -1.48 12.30 -3.73
N ASN A 17 -1.39 11.16 -3.02
CA ASN A 17 -0.14 10.56 -2.57
C ASN A 17 0.36 9.38 -3.44
N ASP A 18 -0.36 9.02 -4.50
CA ASP A 18 0.05 7.94 -5.42
C ASP A 18 1.41 8.23 -6.07
N GLN A 19 1.58 9.49 -6.52
CA GLN A 19 2.76 9.97 -7.21
C GLN A 19 3.45 11.08 -6.38
N ILE A 20 4.48 10.71 -5.63
CA ILE A 20 5.30 11.62 -4.84
C ILE A 20 6.70 11.77 -5.47
N PRO A 21 7.41 12.87 -5.19
CA PRO A 21 8.81 13.01 -5.59
C PRO A 21 9.68 11.93 -4.92
N MET A 22 10.36 11.13 -5.73
CA MET A 22 11.31 10.09 -5.30
C MET A 22 12.61 10.23 -6.11
N ARG A 23 13.69 9.55 -5.70
CA ARG A 23 14.98 9.62 -6.42
C ARG A 23 14.96 8.74 -7.65
N MET A 24 14.32 7.56 -7.58
CA MET A 24 14.14 6.67 -8.71
C MET A 24 12.79 6.94 -9.40
N PRO A 25 12.74 6.90 -10.74
CA PRO A 25 11.47 6.97 -11.43
C PRO A 25 10.66 5.70 -11.13
N TYR A 26 9.36 5.85 -10.87
CA TYR A 26 8.46 4.71 -10.69
C TYR A 26 7.12 5.00 -11.35
N LYS A 27 6.35 3.94 -11.60
CA LYS A 27 5.05 3.99 -12.26
C LYS A 27 3.91 3.73 -11.27
N VAL A 28 2.86 4.55 -11.37
CA VAL A 28 1.54 4.26 -10.80
C VAL A 28 0.63 3.83 -11.94
N ASP A 29 0.19 2.58 -11.94
CA ASP A 29 -0.70 2.04 -12.98
C ASP A 29 -1.42 0.78 -12.48
N ARG A 30 -2.73 0.91 -12.27
CA ARG A 30 -3.58 -0.19 -11.77
C ARG A 30 -3.77 -1.32 -12.79
N ASN A 31 -3.46 -1.10 -14.07
CA ASN A 31 -3.50 -2.15 -15.09
C ASN A 31 -2.20 -2.94 -15.17
N ASP A 32 -1.14 -2.47 -14.50
CA ASP A 32 0.17 -3.12 -14.47
C ASP A 32 0.37 -3.79 -13.10
N PRO A 33 0.42 -5.13 -13.02
CA PRO A 33 0.53 -5.84 -11.75
C PRO A 33 1.85 -5.58 -11.01
N ASN A 34 2.86 -5.02 -11.69
CA ASN A 34 4.17 -4.71 -11.11
C ASN A 34 4.34 -3.23 -10.76
N ALA A 35 3.39 -2.38 -11.12
CA ALA A 35 3.37 -0.96 -10.74
C ALA A 35 2.69 -0.77 -9.38
N ARG A 36 2.84 0.43 -8.82
CA ARG A 36 2.07 0.87 -7.66
C ARG A 36 0.62 1.10 -8.07
N HIS A 37 -0.31 0.70 -7.21
CA HIS A 37 -1.76 0.83 -7.42
C HIS A 37 -2.39 1.91 -6.55
N GLY A 38 -1.61 2.48 -5.61
CA GLY A 38 -1.98 3.67 -4.84
C GLY A 38 -2.71 3.37 -3.53
N GLY A 39 -2.82 2.10 -3.14
CA GLY A 39 -3.37 1.79 -1.82
C GLY A 39 -2.51 2.36 -0.69
N ASP A 40 -3.16 2.92 0.33
CA ASP A 40 -2.50 3.73 1.34
C ASP A 40 -3.07 3.52 2.75
N LEU A 41 -2.41 4.10 3.76
CA LEU A 41 -2.84 3.97 5.15
C LEU A 41 -4.19 4.65 5.41
N LYS A 42 -4.53 5.70 4.65
CA LYS A 42 -5.84 6.33 4.75
C LYS A 42 -6.93 5.38 4.29
N GLY A 43 -6.75 4.71 3.15
CA GLY A 43 -7.68 3.71 2.65
C GLY A 43 -7.86 2.55 3.62
N ILE A 44 -6.78 2.10 4.28
CA ILE A 44 -6.89 1.12 5.37
C ILE A 44 -7.73 1.68 6.53
N SER A 45 -7.44 2.90 6.99
CA SER A 45 -8.17 3.57 8.07
C SER A 45 -9.66 3.72 7.76
N ASP A 46 -10.00 4.08 6.52
CA ASP A 46 -11.38 4.29 6.06
C ASP A 46 -12.20 2.98 6.04
N HIS A 47 -11.56 1.81 6.13
CA HIS A 47 -12.19 0.49 6.12
C HIS A 47 -11.98 -0.30 7.42
N LEU A 48 -11.60 0.34 8.52
CA LEU A 48 -11.48 -0.33 9.82
C LEU A 48 -12.81 -0.90 10.30
N ASP A 49 -13.94 -0.25 10.01
CA ASP A 49 -15.27 -0.76 10.35
C ASP A 49 -15.58 -2.06 9.60
N TYR A 50 -15.25 -2.15 8.30
CA TYR A 50 -15.36 -3.39 7.54
C TYR A 50 -14.54 -4.54 8.16
N LEU A 51 -13.31 -4.26 8.56
CA LEU A 51 -12.44 -5.27 9.19
C LEU A 51 -12.99 -5.67 10.57
N SER A 52 -13.51 -4.73 11.35
CA SER A 52 -14.14 -4.98 12.64
C SER A 52 -15.40 -5.84 12.50
N ASP A 53 -16.28 -5.53 11.55
CA ASP A 53 -17.51 -6.29 11.27
C ASP A 53 -17.21 -7.72 10.80
N LEU A 54 -16.09 -7.92 10.10
CA LEU A 54 -15.59 -9.25 9.73
C LEU A 54 -15.04 -10.04 10.94
N GLY A 55 -14.81 -9.39 12.08
CA GLY A 55 -14.23 -9.97 13.30
C GLY A 55 -12.70 -9.94 13.35
N VAL A 56 -12.05 -9.12 12.51
CA VAL A 56 -10.60 -8.92 12.54
C VAL A 56 -10.23 -8.22 13.83
N THR A 57 -9.20 -8.72 14.53
CA THR A 57 -8.73 -8.15 15.80
C THR A 57 -7.28 -7.68 15.74
N ALA A 58 -6.58 -7.96 14.63
CA ALA A 58 -5.23 -7.51 14.36
C ALA A 58 -5.00 -7.45 12.84
N ILE A 59 -4.23 -6.47 12.41
CA ILE A 59 -3.82 -6.29 11.02
C ILE A 59 -2.31 -6.55 10.93
N TRP A 60 -1.90 -7.33 9.94
CA TRP A 60 -0.51 -7.47 9.54
C TRP A 60 -0.34 -6.77 8.19
N LEU A 61 0.57 -5.79 8.10
CA LEU A 61 0.90 -5.13 6.84
C LEU A 61 2.15 -5.77 6.21
N ASN A 62 2.18 -5.85 4.87
CA ASN A 62 3.47 -5.83 4.18
C ASN A 62 4.26 -4.56 4.56
N PRO A 63 5.60 -4.53 4.38
CA PRO A 63 6.40 -3.40 4.84
C PRO A 63 5.91 -2.06 4.27
N VAL A 64 5.89 -1.04 5.13
CA VAL A 64 5.42 0.33 4.85
C VAL A 64 6.54 1.37 4.87
N LEU A 65 7.78 0.93 5.08
CA LEU A 65 8.97 1.78 5.01
C LEU A 65 9.23 2.21 3.57
N GLU A 66 10.11 3.20 3.39
CA GLU A 66 10.39 3.73 2.05
C GLU A 66 10.90 2.62 1.13
N ASN A 67 10.46 2.62 -0.12
CA ASN A 67 10.92 1.72 -1.16
C ASN A 67 11.03 2.50 -2.47
N ASP A 68 12.19 3.14 -2.65
CA ASP A 68 12.54 3.98 -3.81
C ASP A 68 13.20 3.15 -4.93
N MET A 69 12.53 2.07 -5.35
CA MET A 69 12.99 1.20 -6.45
C MET A 69 12.28 1.54 -7.76
N GLU A 70 12.99 1.44 -8.89
CA GLU A 70 12.47 1.72 -10.24
C GLU A 70 11.24 0.86 -10.60
N GLY A 71 11.20 -0.38 -10.10
CA GLY A 71 10.09 -1.30 -10.27
C GLY A 71 9.92 -2.21 -9.05
N GLY A 72 8.71 -2.73 -8.86
CA GLY A 72 8.39 -3.62 -7.75
C GLY A 72 8.24 -2.96 -6.38
N SER A 73 8.41 -1.63 -6.27
CA SER A 73 8.35 -0.92 -4.98
C SER A 73 7.04 -1.11 -4.20
N TYR A 74 5.94 -1.43 -4.89
CA TYR A 74 4.63 -1.69 -4.31
C TYR A 74 4.61 -2.77 -3.21
N HIS A 75 5.54 -3.74 -3.25
CA HIS A 75 5.55 -4.86 -2.31
C HIS A 75 6.21 -4.52 -0.95
N GLY A 76 6.96 -3.43 -0.86
CA GLY A 76 7.60 -2.96 0.39
C GLY A 76 8.91 -3.66 0.79
N TYR A 77 9.17 -4.90 0.40
CA TYR A 77 10.32 -5.71 0.85
C TYR A 77 11.76 -5.28 0.46
N ALA A 78 11.94 -4.19 -0.30
CA ALA A 78 13.25 -3.66 -0.69
C ALA A 78 13.44 -2.25 -0.09
N THR A 79 13.50 -2.18 1.24
CA THR A 79 13.52 -0.92 2.00
C THR A 79 14.70 -0.02 1.62
N THR A 80 14.44 1.29 1.51
CA THR A 80 15.42 2.33 1.21
C THR A 80 15.64 3.33 2.36
N ASP A 81 14.69 3.49 3.30
CA ASP A 81 14.79 4.24 4.56
C ASP A 81 13.75 3.71 5.58
#